data_AF-A0A9D8JBK5-F1
#
_entry.id   AF-A0A9D8JBK5-F1
#
_cell.length_a   1.000
_cell.length_b   1.000
_cell.length_c   1.000
_cell.angle_alpha   90.00
_cell.angle_beta   90.00
_cell.angle_gamma   90.00
#
_symmetry.space_group_name_H-M   'P 1'
#
loop_
_entity.id
_entity.type
_entity.pdbx_description
1 polymer ?
#
loop_
_entity_poly.entity_id
_entity_poly.type
_entity_poly.pdbx_seq_one_letter_code
_entity_poly.pdbx_strand_id
1 'polypeptide(L)'
;MLRVISYSRNKAVIVVKQKNSQHFGAFLGRKRKEAGLSQEEAAAALGYSDRFFLSRIENNRVSLPLDKIPVIAELYAIPVRDLAAAVIEEQTRILRGRVERIIDKSASGKVKRGKRRTGRAS
;
A
#
# COMPACT_ATOMS: atom_id res chain seq x y z
N MET A 1 10.86 15.12 20.55
CA MET A 1 11.47 16.37 20.03
C MET A 1 11.44 16.32 18.51
N LEU A 2 10.46 16.97 17.87
CA LEU A 2 10.34 17.06 16.40
C LEU A 2 11.01 18.37 15.94
N ARG A 3 11.95 18.30 15.00
CA ARG A 3 12.50 19.50 14.31
C ARG A 3 11.72 19.71 13.02
N VAL A 4 10.99 20.81 12.93
CA VAL A 4 10.37 21.30 11.70
C VAL A 4 11.44 22.02 10.89
N ILE A 5 11.69 21.59 9.65
CA ILE A 5 12.57 22.29 8.71
C ILE A 5 11.71 22.75 7.53
N SER A 6 11.40 24.04 7.51
CA SER A 6 10.88 24.86 6.39
C SER A 6 9.43 24.64 5.90
N TYR A 7 8.65 25.72 5.94
CA TYR A 7 7.36 25.89 5.26
C TYR A 7 7.56 26.67 3.97
N SER A 8 7.30 26.07 2.79
CA SER A 8 7.16 26.79 1.53
C SER A 8 5.74 26.61 0.97
N ARG A 9 5.12 27.73 0.59
CA ARG A 9 3.68 27.91 0.32
C ARG A 9 3.17 27.26 -0.98
N ASN A 10 3.94 26.37 -1.61
CA ASN A 10 3.45 25.48 -2.67
C ASN A 10 4.46 24.34 -2.87
N LYS A 11 4.02 23.09 -2.64
CA LYS A 11 4.79 21.82 -2.67
C LYS A 11 5.71 21.56 -1.47
N ALA A 12 5.12 21.34 -0.30
CA ALA A 12 5.74 20.52 0.73
C ALA A 12 5.55 19.03 0.39
N VAL A 13 6.38 18.50 -0.51
CA VAL A 13 6.51 17.03 -0.64
C VAL A 13 7.48 16.59 0.45
N ILE A 14 6.95 16.15 1.60
CA ILE A 14 7.75 15.48 2.61
C ILE A 14 8.20 14.15 1.98
N VAL A 15 9.43 14.12 1.48
CA VAL A 15 10.10 12.87 1.12
C VAL A 15 10.65 12.31 2.42
N VAL A 16 9.80 11.58 3.16
CA VAL A 16 10.29 10.76 4.26
C VAL A 16 11.15 9.67 3.63
N LYS A 17 12.44 9.69 3.95
CA LYS A 17 13.40 8.66 3.56
C LYS A 17 13.02 7.38 4.32
N GLN A 18 12.11 6.57 3.78
CA GLN A 18 11.65 5.33 4.40
C GLN A 18 12.83 4.34 4.47
N LYS A 19 13.45 4.26 5.64
CA LYS A 19 14.50 3.31 5.97
C LYS A 19 13.81 2.07 6.55
N ASN A 20 13.98 0.95 5.86
CA ASN A 20 13.44 -0.39 6.15
C ASN A 20 11.99 -0.61 5.69
N SER A 21 11.82 -0.91 4.40
CA SER A 21 10.64 -1.54 3.81
C SER A 21 10.45 -2.94 4.39
N GLN A 22 10.06 -3.03 5.65
CA GLN A 22 9.42 -4.23 6.14
C GLN A 22 8.03 -4.27 5.50
N HIS A 23 7.90 -5.12 4.49
CA HIS A 23 6.64 -5.42 3.82
C HIS A 23 5.52 -5.63 4.86
N PHE A 24 4.43 -4.86 4.76
CA PHE A 24 3.29 -4.94 5.68
C PHE A 24 2.79 -6.38 5.87
N GLY A 25 2.74 -7.16 4.80
CA GLY A 25 2.41 -8.58 4.86
C GLY A 25 3.38 -9.42 5.70
N ALA A 26 4.69 -9.12 5.65
CA ALA A 26 5.68 -9.81 6.48
C ALA A 26 5.54 -9.45 7.97
N PHE A 27 5.16 -8.20 8.27
CA PHE A 27 4.80 -7.78 9.63
C PHE A 27 3.61 -8.58 10.16
N LEU A 28 2.52 -8.68 9.40
CA LEU A 28 1.35 -9.49 9.78
C LEU A 28 1.71 -10.97 9.95
N GLY A 29 2.51 -11.53 9.03
CA GLY A 29 2.94 -12.93 9.11
C GLY A 29 3.79 -13.24 10.35
N ARG A 30 4.61 -12.29 10.83
CA ARG A 30 5.30 -12.43 12.12
C ARG A 30 4.33 -12.37 13.28
N LYS A 31 3.42 -11.39 13.29
CA LYS A 31 2.43 -11.23 14.36
C LYS A 31 1.52 -12.43 14.53
N ARG A 32 1.09 -13.04 13.42
CA ARG A 32 0.38 -14.31 13.44
C ARG A 32 1.19 -15.43 14.10
N LYS A 33 2.47 -15.58 13.74
CA LYS A 33 3.35 -16.61 14.31
C LYS A 33 3.62 -16.37 15.80
N GLU A 34 3.78 -15.12 16.22
CA GLU A 34 3.89 -14.72 17.63
C GLU A 34 2.63 -15.09 18.42
N ALA A 35 1.45 -15.00 17.79
CA ALA A 35 0.19 -15.47 18.36
C ALA A 35 0.00 -17.00 18.31
N GLY A 36 0.95 -17.75 17.77
CA GLY A 36 0.89 -19.22 17.70
C GLY A 36 -0.10 -19.77 16.67
N LEU A 37 -0.60 -18.95 15.75
CA LEU A 37 -1.66 -19.33 14.81
C LEU A 37 -1.09 -19.81 13.47
N SER A 38 -1.66 -20.87 12.91
CA SER A 38 -1.51 -21.22 11.50
C SER A 38 -2.26 -20.23 10.60
N GLN A 39 -1.97 -20.24 9.29
CA GLN A 39 -2.70 -19.39 8.34
C GLN A 39 -4.19 -19.77 8.24
N GLU A 40 -4.51 -21.04 8.45
CA GLU A 40 -5.87 -21.57 8.39
C GLU A 40 -6.69 -21.13 9.60
N GLU A 41 -6.15 -21.28 10.81
CA GLU A 41 -6.80 -20.82 12.04
C GLU A 41 -7.04 -19.31 12.02
N ALA A 42 -6.05 -18.53 11.59
CA ALA A 42 -6.20 -17.09 11.48
C ALA A 42 -7.20 -16.67 10.38
N ALA A 43 -7.26 -17.39 9.26
CA ALA A 43 -8.27 -17.13 8.23
C ALA A 43 -9.69 -17.43 8.73
N ALA A 44 -9.87 -18.55 9.44
CA ALA A 44 -11.13 -18.94 10.04
C ALA A 44 -11.60 -17.90 11.08
N ALA A 45 -10.70 -17.43 11.95
CA ALA A 45 -10.99 -16.36 12.93
C ALA A 45 -11.41 -15.04 12.27
N LEU A 46 -10.96 -14.78 11.05
CA LEU A 46 -11.33 -13.60 10.26
C LEU A 46 -12.62 -13.79 9.44
N GLY A 47 -13.24 -14.96 9.53
CA GLY A 47 -14.47 -15.31 8.82
C GLY A 47 -14.24 -15.73 7.36
N TYR A 48 -13.02 -16.16 7.01
CA TYR A 48 -12.70 -16.67 5.68
C TYR A 48 -12.59 -18.20 5.71
N SER A 49 -13.25 -18.84 4.75
CA SER A 49 -13.17 -20.29 4.55
C SER A 49 -11.86 -20.74 3.89
N ASP A 50 -11.10 -19.81 3.32
CA ASP A 50 -9.92 -20.11 2.51
C ASP A 50 -8.63 -19.50 3.10
N ARG A 51 -7.68 -20.37 3.45
CA ARG A 51 -6.31 -20.05 3.87
C ARG A 51 -5.54 -19.20 2.86
N PHE A 52 -5.87 -19.26 1.57
CA PHE A 52 -5.17 -18.48 0.54
C PHE A 52 -5.35 -16.98 0.72
N PHE A 53 -6.44 -16.53 1.36
CA PHE A 53 -6.67 -15.12 1.63
C PHE A 53 -5.54 -14.51 2.48
N LEU A 54 -5.21 -15.15 3.61
CA LEU A 54 -4.18 -14.65 4.51
C LEU A 54 -2.79 -14.74 3.88
N SER A 55 -2.51 -15.82 3.14
CA SER A 55 -1.28 -15.95 2.36
C SER A 55 -1.10 -14.81 1.34
N ARG A 56 -2.17 -14.41 0.65
CA ARG A 56 -2.13 -13.28 -0.30
C ARG A 56 -1.83 -11.96 0.41
N ILE A 57 -2.38 -11.72 1.60
CA ILE A 57 -2.07 -10.53 2.40
C ILE A 57 -0.61 -10.56 2.88
N GLU A 58 -0.16 -11.68 3.44
CA GLU A 58 1.20 -11.84 3.96
C GLU A 58 2.26 -11.65 2.86
N ASN A 59 1.91 -11.97 1.62
CA ASN A 59 2.75 -11.76 0.43
C ASN A 59 2.49 -10.43 -0.30
N ASN A 60 1.70 -9.51 0.28
CA ASN A 60 1.33 -8.20 -0.29
C ASN A 60 0.71 -8.28 -1.70
N ARG A 61 0.01 -9.39 -1.99
CA ARG A 61 -0.74 -9.57 -3.24
C ARG A 61 -2.11 -8.91 -3.17
N VAL A 62 -2.67 -8.80 -1.97
CA VAL A 62 -3.97 -8.18 -1.69
C VAL A 62 -3.84 -7.28 -0.46
N SER A 63 -4.52 -6.13 -0.49
CA SER A 63 -4.61 -5.22 0.65
C SER A 63 -5.52 -5.78 1.73
N LEU A 64 -5.18 -5.54 2.99
CA LEU A 64 -6.06 -5.87 4.10
C LEU A 64 -7.37 -5.06 4.04
N PRO A 65 -8.56 -5.70 4.10
CA PRO A 65 -9.83 -4.99 4.24
C PRO A 65 -9.91 -4.21 5.56
N LEU A 66 -10.42 -2.98 5.51
CA LEU A 66 -10.42 -2.08 6.67
C LEU A 66 -11.32 -2.56 7.81
N ASP A 67 -12.43 -3.22 7.47
CA ASP A 67 -13.37 -3.83 8.41
C ASP A 67 -12.74 -4.97 9.24
N LYS A 68 -11.62 -5.54 8.76
CA LYS A 68 -10.89 -6.60 9.47
C LYS A 68 -9.84 -6.08 10.45
N ILE A 69 -9.56 -4.77 10.47
CA ILE A 69 -8.56 -4.18 11.37
C ILE A 69 -8.85 -4.48 12.85
N PRO A 70 -10.08 -4.30 13.39
CA PRO A 70 -10.35 -4.58 14.80
C PRO A 70 -10.11 -6.04 15.16
N VAL A 71 -10.57 -6.97 14.31
CA VAL A 71 -10.45 -8.41 14.55
C VAL A 71 -8.99 -8.85 14.51
N ILE A 72 -8.18 -8.34 13.58
CA ILE A 72 -6.75 -8.65 13.50
C ILE A 72 -5.98 -8.07 14.69
N ALA A 73 -6.33 -6.84 15.09
CA ALA A 73 -5.71 -6.20 16.25
C ALA A 73 -5.91 -7.04 17.51
N GLU A 74 -7.13 -7.53 17.73
CA GLU A 74 -7.44 -8.45 18.83
C GLU A 74 -6.71 -9.79 18.68
N LEU A 75 -6.87 -10.46 17.54
CA LEU A 75 -6.34 -11.80 17.28
C LEU A 75 -4.82 -11.89 17.45
N TYR A 76 -4.09 -10.83 17.08
CA TYR A 76 -2.64 -10.79 17.15
C TYR A 76 -2.09 -9.95 18.29
N ALA A 77 -2.96 -9.51 19.22
CA ALA A 77 -2.60 -8.62 20.33
C ALA A 77 -1.80 -7.38 19.89
N ILE A 78 -2.22 -6.75 18.78
CA ILE A 78 -1.65 -5.52 18.25
C ILE A 78 -2.53 -4.35 18.71
N PRO A 79 -1.98 -3.28 19.28
CA PRO A 79 -2.75 -2.06 19.49
C PRO A 79 -3.38 -1.58 18.18
N VAL A 80 -4.71 -1.37 18.16
CA VAL A 80 -5.46 -0.97 16.94
C VAL A 80 -4.82 0.23 16.25
N ARG A 81 -4.32 1.20 17.02
CA ARG A 81 -3.62 2.39 16.53
C ARG A 81 -2.38 2.04 15.70
N ASP A 82 -1.60 1.07 16.14
CA ASP A 82 -0.34 0.68 15.50
C ASP A 82 -0.63 -0.10 14.21
N LEU A 83 -1.61 -1.01 14.26
CA LEU A 83 -2.07 -1.72 13.05
C LEU A 83 -2.64 -0.75 12.01
N ALA A 84 -3.49 0.19 12.44
CA ALA A 84 -4.07 1.19 11.54
C ALA A 84 -2.99 2.09 10.92
N ALA A 85 -1.99 2.51 11.69
CA ALA A 85 -0.86 3.28 11.18
C ALA A 85 -0.07 2.51 10.10
N ALA A 86 0.20 1.22 10.34
CA ALA A 86 0.87 0.36 9.37
C ALA A 86 0.05 0.16 8.09
N VAL A 87 -1.28 0.02 8.20
CA VAL A 87 -2.18 -0.06 7.05
C VAL A 87 -2.15 1.24 6.24
N ILE A 88 -2.25 2.40 6.90
CA ILE A 88 -2.21 3.71 6.24
C ILE A 88 -0.89 3.92 5.50
N GLU A 89 0.23 3.56 6.12
CA GLU A 89 1.55 3.65 5.49
C GLU A 89 1.63 2.79 4.22
N GLU A 90 1.14 1.56 4.28
CA GLU A 90 1.12 0.65 3.12
C GLU A 90 0.20 1.16 1.99
N GLN A 91 -1.01 1.62 2.32
CA GLN A 91 -1.94 2.17 1.33
C GLN A 91 -1.39 3.44 0.68
N THR A 92 -0.76 4.32 1.48
CA THR A 92 -0.11 5.53 0.98
C THR A 92 0.99 5.20 -0.03
N ARG A 93 1.81 4.18 0.28
CA ARG A 93 2.87 3.68 -0.60
C ARG A 93 2.32 3.16 -1.93
N ILE A 94 1.29 2.31 -1.88
CA ILE A 94 0.64 1.75 -3.07
C ILE A 94 0.03 2.87 -3.94
N LEU A 95 -0.74 3.77 -3.33
CA LEU A 95 -1.40 4.87 -4.04
C LEU A 95 -0.38 5.82 -4.66
N ARG A 96 0.70 6.16 -3.94
CA ARG A 96 1.79 6.99 -4.46
C ARG A 96 2.38 6.38 -5.74
N GLY A 97 2.74 5.10 -5.73
CA GLY A 97 3.28 4.43 -6.93
C GLY A 97 2.26 4.28 -8.08
N ARG A 98 0.95 4.30 -7.79
CA ARG A 98 -0.09 4.37 -8.83
C ARG A 98 -0.16 5.77 -9.44
N VAL A 99 -0.14 6.81 -8.60
CA VAL A 99 -0.19 8.21 -9.03
C VAL A 99 1.03 8.57 -9.88
N GLU A 100 2.24 8.16 -9.48
CA GLU A 100 3.47 8.37 -10.24
C GLU A 100 3.35 7.80 -11.66
N ARG A 101 2.85 6.57 -11.81
CA ARG A 101 2.61 5.97 -13.13
C ARG A 101 1.57 6.71 -13.97
N ILE A 102 0.57 7.32 -13.35
CA ILE A 102 -0.42 8.16 -14.06
C ILE A 102 0.26 9.43 -14.58
N ILE A 103 1.07 10.08 -13.72
CA ILE A 103 1.83 11.29 -14.08
C ILE A 103 2.75 10.98 -15.27
N ASP A 104 3.53 9.89 -15.21
CA ASP A 104 4.45 9.49 -16.28
C ASP A 104 3.74 9.20 -17.62
N LYS A 105 2.59 8.51 -17.56
CA LYS A 105 1.75 8.27 -18.74
C LYS A 105 1.18 9.56 -19.33
N SER A 106 0.78 10.50 -18.49
CA SER A 106 0.25 11.80 -18.94
C SER A 106 1.33 12.68 -19.59
N ALA A 107 2.58 12.58 -19.14
CA ALA A 107 3.72 13.29 -19.72
C ALA A 107 4.12 12.71 -21.10
N SER A 108 4.10 11.39 -21.26
CA SER A 108 4.46 10.69 -22.50
C SER A 108 3.40 10.76 -23.61
N GLY A 109 2.11 10.97 -23.26
CA GLY A 109 1.00 11.08 -24.22
C GLY A 109 1.00 12.32 -25.12
N LYS A 110 1.82 13.36 -24.85
CA LYS A 110 1.86 14.59 -25.66
C LYS A 110 2.71 14.50 -26.94
N VAL A 111 3.42 13.40 -27.20
CA VAL A 111 4.44 13.32 -28.27
C VAL A 111 3.90 12.84 -29.64
N LYS A 112 2.62 12.43 -29.78
CA LYS A 112 2.07 11.93 -31.07
C LYS A 112 0.82 12.66 -31.55
N ARG A 113 0.92 13.96 -31.85
CA ARG A 113 -0.03 14.66 -32.75
C ARG A 113 0.73 15.67 -33.61
N GLY A 114 1.34 15.19 -34.70
CA GLY A 114 2.15 16.07 -35.54
C GLY A 114 2.68 15.47 -36.83
N LYS A 115 1.88 14.68 -37.57
CA LYS A 115 2.10 14.50 -39.03
C LYS A 115 0.85 13.97 -39.74
N ARG A 116 -0.17 14.83 -39.85
CA ARG A 116 -1.10 14.76 -40.99
C ARG A 116 -0.62 15.82 -41.98
N ARG A 117 0.33 15.48 -42.85
CA ARG A 117 0.58 16.29 -44.05
C ARG A 117 -0.46 15.88 -45.08
N THR A 118 -1.34 16.83 -45.31
CA THR A 118 -2.35 16.97 -46.35
C THR A 118 -1.72 17.07 -47.74
N GLY A 119 -2.35 16.46 -48.76
CA GLY A 119 -2.18 16.75 -50.20
C GLY A 119 -0.84 16.30 -50.80
N ARG A 120 -0.73 15.92 -52.07
CA ARG A 120 -1.41 16.35 -53.31
C ARG A 120 -1.15 15.23 -54.34
N ALA A 121 -2.17 14.60 -54.93
CA ALA A 121 -2.73 14.93 -56.25
C ALA A 121 -1.69 15.19 -57.35
N SER A 122 -1.88 14.45 -58.45
CA SER A 122 -1.25 14.49 -59.78
C SER A 122 -0.20 13.42 -60.03
#